data_AF-A0A316W1I9-F1
#
_entry.id   AF-A0A316W1I9-F1
#
_cell.length_a   1.000
_cell.length_b   1.000
_cell.length_c   1.000
_cell.angle_alpha   90.00
_cell.angle_beta   90.00
_cell.angle_gamma   90.00
#
_symmetry.space_group_name_H-M   'P 1'
#
loop_
_entity.id
_entity.type
_entity.pdbx_description
1 polymer ?
#
loop_
_entity_poly.entity_id
_entity_poly.type
_entity_poly.pdbx_seq_one_letter_code
_entity_poly.pdbx_strand_id
1 'polypeptide(L)'
;MHSHHSHSGQFCAHAEAGCTPRMMLDRAKLLGFTRYNLTEHIPRRKQSQLYPEETEAGLDPQKLAQRFEEYLSEARKIQQEKGRSVLVGAETENIQAAEGQSCLQKNTDLSGIHDLIAVLEADHGTEQLAGSSEKRPGSVGKGRVDYLVGGVHHVGSIPIDFDVPTFERALRVFGWDGVADSHLSSSSSKRLAHLRLAAHYLDQQYDLLKHVRPEVIAHFDLCRLWDHTLPLAQEQHRNAGDALELGPNVVDSYKLEQLVDERTRRNVAFAISYGALFEVSGAAVRKGWPTPYPGLEVLKLVVSLGGRLCLSDDAHSLAQIGHSFQAVKAHLDSVPGAWNSLHYLTWNEDEQPALSHEEGQAQDSQREAREHYLFAKAVGKEVGNRFDDPPEIFERGTRAVKPSGPSTDAVFWVELEQRRQRLNDALSSKRAGG
;
A
#
# COMPACT_ATOMS: atom_id res chain seq x y z
N MET A 1 -6.77 -16.02 -11.06
CA MET A 1 -6.85 -15.09 -9.92
C MET A 1 -5.47 -14.64 -9.46
N HIS A 2 -5.32 -13.48 -8.83
CA HIS A 2 -4.01 -12.94 -8.41
C HIS A 2 -3.96 -12.45 -6.95
N SER A 3 -2.75 -12.37 -6.38
CA SER A 3 -2.41 -11.59 -5.17
C SER A 3 -1.06 -10.89 -5.39
N HIS A 4 -0.97 -9.59 -5.06
CA HIS A 4 0.22 -8.76 -5.24
C HIS A 4 0.95 -8.38 -3.94
N HIS A 5 0.58 -8.97 -2.80
CA HIS A 5 1.17 -8.58 -1.52
C HIS A 5 1.25 -9.79 -0.60
N SER A 6 2.48 -10.22 -0.27
CA SER A 6 2.71 -11.32 0.65
C SER A 6 4.11 -11.32 1.28
N HIS A 7 4.17 -11.94 2.45
CA HIS A 7 5.33 -12.00 3.34
C HIS A 7 5.59 -13.42 3.82
N SER A 8 6.83 -13.75 4.15
CA SER A 8 7.25 -15.08 4.59
C SER A 8 8.01 -15.01 5.92
N GLY A 9 7.76 -15.96 6.82
CA GLY A 9 8.44 -16.00 8.13
C GLY A 9 9.95 -16.24 8.05
N GLN A 10 10.47 -16.64 6.90
CA GLN A 10 11.91 -16.71 6.66
C GLN A 10 12.56 -15.31 6.66
N PHE A 11 11.85 -14.28 6.16
CA PHE A 11 12.41 -12.94 5.92
C PHE A 11 11.63 -11.80 6.60
N CYS A 12 10.46 -12.07 7.18
CA CYS A 12 9.65 -11.14 7.95
C CYS A 12 9.49 -11.64 9.41
N ALA A 13 9.78 -10.78 10.39
CA ALA A 13 9.85 -11.16 11.81
C ALA A 13 8.46 -11.45 12.42
N HIS A 14 7.43 -10.76 11.94
CA HIS A 14 6.04 -10.92 12.35
C HIS A 14 5.24 -11.87 11.46
N ALA A 15 5.89 -12.54 10.50
CA ALA A 15 5.30 -13.63 9.74
C ALA A 15 5.50 -14.99 10.44
N GLU A 16 4.64 -15.96 10.09
CA GLU A 16 4.65 -17.29 10.71
C GLU A 16 5.99 -17.99 10.51
N ALA A 17 6.69 -18.25 11.61
CA ALA A 17 8.01 -18.86 11.63
C ALA A 17 8.05 -20.17 10.82
N GLY A 18 9.10 -20.32 10.01
CA GLY A 18 9.30 -21.49 9.16
C GLY A 18 8.53 -21.47 7.84
N CYS A 19 7.68 -20.47 7.59
CA CYS A 19 7.06 -20.28 6.28
C CYS A 19 8.06 -19.63 5.31
N THR A 20 8.40 -20.33 4.23
CA THR A 20 9.33 -19.83 3.19
C THR A 20 8.56 -19.23 2.00
N PRO A 21 9.20 -18.38 1.16
CA PRO A 21 8.57 -17.87 -0.06
C PRO A 21 8.07 -18.99 -0.99
N ARG A 22 8.79 -20.11 -1.06
CA ARG A 22 8.37 -21.32 -1.79
C ARG A 22 7.02 -21.84 -1.30
N MET A 23 6.89 -22.01 0.02
CA MET A 23 5.68 -22.55 0.64
C MET A 23 4.49 -21.63 0.40
N MET A 24 4.69 -20.30 0.45
CA MET A 24 3.65 -19.32 0.11
C MET A 24 3.14 -19.52 -1.32
N LEU A 25 4.05 -19.61 -2.30
CA LEU A 25 3.70 -19.80 -3.71
C LEU A 25 3.03 -21.14 -3.98
N ASP A 26 3.54 -22.22 -3.40
CA ASP A 26 2.98 -23.57 -3.60
C ASP A 26 1.57 -23.66 -2.99
N ARG A 27 1.36 -23.03 -1.83
CA ARG A 27 0.05 -22.92 -1.19
C ARG A 27 -0.92 -22.10 -2.05
N ALA A 28 -0.51 -20.94 -2.56
CA ALA A 28 -1.34 -20.12 -3.43
C ALA A 28 -1.75 -20.89 -4.70
N LYS A 29 -0.82 -21.63 -5.32
CA LYS A 29 -1.13 -22.48 -6.48
C LYS A 29 -2.19 -23.53 -6.17
N LEU A 30 -2.10 -24.21 -5.02
CA LEU A 30 -3.10 -25.20 -4.59
C LEU A 30 -4.48 -24.60 -4.32
N LEU A 31 -4.54 -23.31 -3.97
CA LEU A 31 -5.79 -22.57 -3.80
C LEU A 31 -6.39 -22.08 -5.13
N GLY A 32 -5.63 -22.14 -6.22
CA GLY A 32 -6.07 -21.73 -7.56
C GLY A 32 -5.66 -20.31 -7.96
N PHE A 33 -4.71 -19.71 -7.26
CA PHE A 33 -4.08 -18.49 -7.74
C PHE A 33 -3.26 -18.79 -8.99
N THR A 34 -3.44 -17.97 -10.02
CA THR A 34 -2.68 -18.04 -11.27
C THR A 34 -1.48 -17.10 -11.24
N ARG A 35 -1.50 -16.09 -10.35
CA ARG A 35 -0.40 -15.17 -10.08
C ARG A 35 -0.33 -14.93 -8.59
N TYR A 36 0.85 -15.03 -8.01
CA TYR A 36 1.06 -14.76 -6.60
C TYR A 36 2.49 -14.28 -6.46
N ASN A 37 2.67 -13.09 -5.88
CA ASN A 37 3.93 -12.36 -5.93
C ASN A 37 4.50 -12.15 -4.53
N LEU A 38 5.82 -12.00 -4.44
CA LEU A 38 6.56 -11.88 -3.18
C LEU A 38 6.93 -10.42 -2.94
N THR A 39 6.74 -9.89 -1.72
CA THR A 39 6.89 -8.46 -1.43
C THR A 39 7.32 -8.20 0.01
N GLU A 40 8.42 -8.82 0.44
CA GLU A 40 8.93 -8.61 1.80
C GLU A 40 9.15 -7.13 2.11
N HIS A 41 9.02 -6.78 3.39
CA HIS A 41 9.28 -5.43 3.89
C HIS A 41 10.73 -5.00 3.60
N ILE A 42 10.91 -3.74 3.20
CA ILE A 42 12.25 -3.16 3.13
C ILE A 42 12.89 -3.05 4.54
N PRO A 43 14.22 -3.18 4.63
CA PRO A 43 14.95 -3.05 5.89
C PRO A 43 14.92 -1.63 6.45
N ARG A 44 14.80 -1.51 7.78
CA ARG A 44 15.00 -0.25 8.50
C ARG A 44 16.48 0.12 8.50
N ARG A 45 16.79 1.42 8.35
CA ARG A 45 18.18 1.90 8.29
C ARG A 45 18.74 2.37 9.63
N LYS A 46 17.88 2.70 10.59
CA LYS A 46 18.28 3.25 11.88
C LYS A 46 17.77 2.37 13.01
N GLN A 47 18.56 2.27 14.08
CA GLN A 47 18.18 1.50 15.28
C GLN A 47 16.87 2.02 15.90
N SER A 48 16.62 3.32 15.84
CA SER A 48 15.41 3.95 16.37
C SER A 48 14.14 3.66 15.55
N GLN A 49 14.28 3.06 14.38
CA GLN A 49 13.16 2.72 13.48
C GLN A 49 12.72 1.26 13.62
N LEU A 50 13.46 0.44 14.39
CA LEU A 50 13.12 -0.97 14.53
C LEU A 50 11.78 -1.15 15.22
N TYR A 51 11.01 -2.12 14.74
CA TYR A 51 9.83 -2.57 15.46
C TYR A 51 10.25 -3.33 16.74
N PRO A 52 9.37 -3.40 17.76
CA PRO A 52 9.66 -4.13 19.00
C PRO A 52 10.09 -5.58 18.78
N GLU A 53 9.38 -6.34 17.93
CA GLU A 53 9.64 -7.74 17.60
C GLU A 53 11.00 -7.95 16.91
N GLU A 54 11.48 -6.93 16.19
CA GLU A 54 12.79 -6.99 15.52
C GLU A 54 13.91 -6.81 16.52
N THR A 55 13.71 -5.90 17.46
CA THR A 55 14.62 -5.69 18.60
C THR A 55 14.65 -6.94 19.48
N GLU A 56 13.50 -7.54 19.78
CA GLU A 56 13.37 -8.79 20.54
C GLU A 56 14.04 -9.98 19.83
N ALA A 57 13.95 -10.04 18.51
CA ALA A 57 14.64 -11.03 17.68
C ALA A 57 16.16 -10.79 17.56
N GLY A 58 16.70 -9.75 18.21
CA GLY A 58 18.12 -9.41 18.16
C GLY A 58 18.60 -8.92 16.78
N LEU A 59 17.67 -8.39 15.97
CA LEU A 59 17.98 -7.79 14.68
C LEU A 59 18.50 -6.37 14.88
N ASP A 60 19.32 -5.94 13.92
CA ASP A 60 19.83 -4.57 13.80
C ASP A 60 19.72 -4.17 12.32
N PRO A 61 19.89 -2.88 11.96
CA PRO A 61 19.80 -2.44 10.56
C PRO A 61 20.69 -3.22 9.58
N GLN A 62 21.86 -3.68 10.02
CA GLN A 62 22.77 -4.46 9.17
C GLN A 62 22.23 -5.86 8.92
N LYS A 63 21.75 -6.55 9.96
CA LYS A 63 21.12 -7.87 9.84
C LYS A 63 19.84 -7.83 9.00
N LEU A 64 19.08 -6.75 9.08
CA LEU A 64 17.89 -6.54 8.26
C LEU A 64 18.26 -6.33 6.80
N ALA A 65 19.27 -5.52 6.51
CA ALA A 65 19.79 -5.37 5.16
C ALA A 65 20.27 -6.72 4.59
N GLN A 66 21.04 -7.49 5.37
CA GLN A 66 21.48 -8.83 4.97
C GLN A 66 20.28 -9.76 4.70
N ARG A 67 19.29 -9.79 5.59
CA ARG A 67 18.08 -10.61 5.45
C ARG A 67 17.31 -10.24 4.17
N PHE A 68 17.26 -8.97 3.81
CA PHE A 68 16.63 -8.50 2.58
C PHE A 68 17.41 -8.95 1.32
N GLU A 69 18.74 -8.96 1.34
CA GLU A 69 19.54 -9.54 0.24
C GLU A 69 19.31 -11.04 0.09
N GLU A 70 19.23 -11.76 1.22
CA GLU A 70 18.94 -13.20 1.22
C GLU A 70 17.54 -13.48 0.64
N TYR A 71 16.55 -12.63 0.96
CA TYR A 71 15.23 -12.65 0.33
C TYR A 71 15.33 -12.48 -1.17
N LEU A 72 15.99 -11.41 -1.65
CA LEU A 72 16.09 -11.14 -3.09
C LEU A 72 16.78 -12.30 -3.81
N SER A 73 17.87 -12.84 -3.25
CA SER A 73 18.58 -14.00 -3.81
C SER A 73 17.66 -15.22 -3.94
N GLU A 74 16.91 -15.56 -2.88
CA GLU A 74 15.99 -16.69 -2.89
C GLU A 74 14.82 -16.47 -3.87
N ALA A 75 14.20 -15.29 -3.82
CA ALA A 75 13.08 -14.93 -4.69
C ALA A 75 13.48 -14.95 -6.18
N ARG A 76 14.70 -14.51 -6.52
CA ARG A 76 15.23 -14.58 -7.89
C ARG A 76 15.52 -16.02 -8.35
N LYS A 77 16.03 -16.90 -7.48
CA LYS A 77 16.17 -18.33 -7.78
C LYS A 77 14.80 -18.96 -8.07
N ILE A 78 13.81 -18.67 -7.23
CA ILE A 78 12.42 -19.11 -7.41
C ILE A 78 11.89 -18.63 -8.77
N GLN A 79 12.10 -17.37 -9.10
CA GLN A 79 11.59 -16.76 -10.32
C GLN A 79 12.15 -17.38 -11.61
N GLN A 80 13.38 -17.89 -11.58
CA GLN A 80 13.99 -18.58 -12.72
C GLN A 80 13.46 -20.01 -12.95
N GLU A 81 12.62 -20.53 -12.05
CA GLU A 81 12.08 -21.88 -12.20
C GLU A 81 11.04 -21.99 -13.31
N LYS A 82 11.19 -23.04 -14.13
CA LYS A 82 10.26 -23.34 -15.21
C LYS A 82 8.82 -23.45 -14.70
N GLY A 83 7.93 -22.68 -15.30
CA GLY A 83 6.49 -22.71 -15.01
C GLY A 83 6.07 -21.88 -13.80
N ARG A 84 6.94 -21.02 -13.26
CA ARG A 84 6.57 -19.99 -12.29
C ARG A 84 6.44 -18.64 -12.99
N SER A 85 5.31 -17.96 -12.78
CA SER A 85 5.10 -16.56 -13.14
C SER A 85 4.94 -15.79 -11.83
N VAL A 86 6.07 -15.37 -11.27
CA VAL A 86 6.17 -14.65 -10.00
C VAL A 86 6.95 -13.37 -10.22
N LEU A 87 6.44 -12.27 -9.69
CA LEU A 87 7.15 -11.01 -9.55
C LEU A 87 7.81 -10.95 -8.16
N VAL A 88 9.03 -10.43 -8.12
CA VAL A 88 9.80 -10.15 -6.92
C VAL A 88 9.71 -8.66 -6.64
N GLY A 89 8.89 -8.27 -5.67
CA GLY A 89 8.72 -6.89 -5.25
C GLY A 89 9.26 -6.64 -3.84
N ALA A 90 8.95 -5.46 -3.31
CA ALA A 90 9.17 -5.14 -1.90
C ALA A 90 8.07 -4.20 -1.41
N GLU A 91 7.70 -4.34 -0.14
CA GLU A 91 6.82 -3.38 0.52
C GLU A 91 7.65 -2.25 1.13
N THR A 92 7.27 -1.02 0.80
CA THR A 92 8.02 0.18 1.16
C THR A 92 7.81 0.59 2.62
N GLU A 93 8.76 1.36 3.15
CA GLU A 93 8.62 2.11 4.39
C GLU A 93 9.06 3.56 4.16
N ASN A 94 8.26 4.53 4.62
CA ASN A 94 8.61 5.95 4.63
C ASN A 94 8.59 6.49 6.08
N ILE A 95 9.69 6.29 6.80
CA ILE A 95 9.78 6.64 8.23
C ILE A 95 10.42 8.03 8.38
N GLN A 96 9.58 9.06 8.43
CA GLN A 96 10.02 10.44 8.69
C GLN A 96 10.04 10.75 10.19
N ALA A 97 10.83 11.76 10.58
CA ALA A 97 10.99 12.15 11.97
C ALA A 97 9.69 12.75 12.55
N ALA A 98 9.45 12.55 13.84
CA ALA A 98 8.48 13.35 14.59
C ALA A 98 9.05 14.75 14.83
N GLU A 99 8.91 15.64 13.86
CA GLU A 99 9.01 17.06 14.17
C GLU A 99 7.62 17.58 14.52
N GLY A 100 7.54 18.51 15.48
CA GLY A 100 6.30 19.13 15.97
C GLY A 100 5.59 20.02 14.94
N GLN A 101 5.56 19.58 13.68
CA GLN A 101 5.02 20.27 12.54
C GLN A 101 3.49 20.21 12.59
N SER A 102 2.88 21.39 12.53
CA SER A 102 1.44 21.51 12.37
C SER A 102 0.99 20.75 11.12
N CYS A 103 -0.10 19.98 11.22
CA CYS A 103 -0.72 19.35 10.04
C CYS A 103 -1.09 20.37 8.94
N LEU A 104 -1.09 21.68 9.22
CA LEU A 104 -1.38 22.73 8.24
C LEU A 104 -0.12 23.21 7.48
N GLN A 105 1.08 22.83 7.93
CA GLN A 105 2.34 23.18 7.28
C GLN A 105 2.77 22.06 6.34
N LYS A 106 3.43 22.43 5.24
CA LYS A 106 4.06 21.44 4.36
C LYS A 106 5.19 20.77 5.12
N ASN A 107 5.14 19.45 5.26
CA ASN A 107 6.28 18.68 5.69
C ASN A 107 7.36 18.73 4.59
N THR A 108 8.59 19.06 4.97
CA THR A 108 9.74 19.10 4.08
C THR A 108 10.77 18.02 4.40
N ASP A 109 10.51 17.17 5.40
CA ASP A 109 11.38 16.05 5.77
C ASP A 109 11.23 14.89 4.78
N LEU A 110 12.23 14.75 3.91
CA LEU A 110 12.35 13.63 2.97
C LEU A 110 13.36 12.57 3.45
N SER A 111 13.79 12.59 4.72
CA SER A 111 14.78 11.63 5.23
C SER A 111 14.33 10.17 5.09
N GLY A 112 13.06 9.88 5.37
CA GLY A 112 12.46 8.56 5.17
C GLY A 112 12.50 8.10 3.70
N ILE A 113 12.23 9.02 2.77
CA ILE A 113 12.33 8.77 1.32
C ILE A 113 13.77 8.52 0.91
N HIS A 114 14.73 9.32 1.40
CA HIS A 114 16.15 9.12 1.11
C HIS A 114 16.66 7.77 1.64
N ASP A 115 16.19 7.35 2.81
CA ASP A 115 16.51 6.04 3.38
C ASP A 115 15.94 4.90 2.52
N LEU A 116 14.67 4.99 2.10
CA LEU A 116 14.03 4.05 1.19
C LEU A 116 14.79 3.94 -0.15
N ILE A 117 15.09 5.07 -0.79
CA ILE A 117 15.85 5.10 -2.05
C ILE A 117 17.22 4.46 -1.84
N ALA A 118 17.93 4.78 -0.76
CA ALA A 118 19.25 4.20 -0.51
C ALA A 118 19.22 2.68 -0.34
N VAL A 119 18.15 2.10 0.22
CA VAL A 119 17.96 0.63 0.29
C VAL A 119 17.69 0.03 -1.08
N LEU A 120 16.86 0.69 -1.89
CA LEU A 120 16.49 0.22 -3.23
C LEU A 120 17.62 0.42 -4.25
N GLU A 121 18.59 1.28 -3.96
CA GLU A 121 19.70 1.62 -4.83
C GLU A 121 21.06 1.13 -4.31
N ALA A 122 21.06 0.35 -3.23
CA ALA A 122 22.29 -0.20 -2.68
C ALA A 122 22.96 -1.16 -3.68
N ASP A 123 24.22 -0.88 -4.00
CA ASP A 123 25.03 -1.68 -4.92
C ASP A 123 25.50 -2.96 -4.22
N HIS A 124 24.90 -4.09 -4.60
CA HIS A 124 25.22 -5.42 -4.08
C HIS A 124 25.58 -6.42 -5.19
N GLY A 125 26.09 -5.92 -6.34
CA GLY A 125 26.66 -6.77 -7.40
C GLY A 125 25.97 -6.69 -8.76
N THR A 126 25.19 -5.65 -9.05
CA THR A 126 24.72 -5.33 -10.41
C THR A 126 25.63 -4.27 -11.01
N GLU A 127 26.22 -4.54 -12.18
CA GLU A 127 27.12 -3.62 -12.89
C GLU A 127 26.58 -2.18 -12.88
N GLN A 128 27.45 -1.23 -12.51
CA GLN A 128 27.17 0.20 -12.55
C GLN A 128 26.64 0.59 -13.94
N LEU A 129 25.36 0.91 -14.04
CA LEU A 129 24.90 1.85 -15.04
C LEU A 129 25.43 3.22 -14.62
N ALA A 130 26.61 3.54 -15.13
CA ALA A 130 27.31 4.80 -14.89
C ALA A 130 26.39 5.99 -15.17
N GLY A 131 26.25 6.90 -14.19
CA GLY A 131 25.59 8.18 -14.35
C GLY A 131 24.81 8.62 -13.13
N SER A 132 25.40 9.52 -12.33
CA SER A 132 24.74 10.25 -11.24
C SER A 132 23.77 11.32 -11.77
N SER A 133 22.83 10.94 -12.63
CA SER A 133 21.62 11.74 -12.85
C SER A 133 20.57 11.28 -11.85
N GLU A 134 19.94 12.21 -11.15
CA GLU A 134 18.81 11.96 -10.25
C GLU A 134 17.85 10.95 -10.91
N LYS A 135 17.71 9.75 -10.32
CA LYS A 135 16.86 8.71 -10.90
C LYS A 135 15.42 9.18 -10.90
N ARG A 136 14.70 8.93 -11.99
CA ARG A 136 13.28 9.23 -12.07
C ARG A 136 12.53 8.44 -11.00
N PRO A 137 11.50 9.02 -10.36
CA PRO A 137 10.79 8.34 -9.27
C PRO A 137 10.31 6.92 -9.59
N GLY A 138 9.78 6.69 -10.80
CA GLY A 138 9.31 5.36 -11.22
C GLY A 138 10.43 4.33 -11.43
N SER A 139 11.67 4.78 -11.61
CA SER A 139 12.84 3.92 -11.86
C SER A 139 13.60 3.54 -10.59
N VAL A 140 13.21 4.06 -9.43
CA VAL A 140 13.83 3.69 -8.14
C VAL A 140 13.66 2.19 -7.93
N GLY A 141 14.76 1.48 -7.64
CA GLY A 141 14.79 0.02 -7.45
C GLY A 141 14.75 -0.81 -8.75
N LYS A 142 14.79 -0.17 -9.92
CA LYS A 142 14.85 -0.85 -11.22
C LYS A 142 16.04 -1.80 -11.28
N GLY A 143 15.79 -3.04 -11.67
CA GLY A 143 16.81 -4.12 -11.75
C GLY A 143 17.02 -4.85 -10.42
N ARG A 144 16.58 -4.29 -9.30
CA ARG A 144 16.62 -4.91 -7.98
C ARG A 144 15.29 -5.58 -7.64
N VAL A 145 14.20 -4.86 -7.86
CA VAL A 145 12.81 -5.35 -7.72
C VAL A 145 12.01 -5.10 -9.00
N ASP A 146 10.96 -5.89 -9.19
CA ASP A 146 10.09 -5.84 -10.37
C ASP A 146 8.98 -4.81 -10.20
N TYR A 147 8.59 -4.56 -8.96
CA TYR A 147 7.56 -3.60 -8.56
C TYR A 147 7.66 -3.31 -7.06
N LEU A 148 6.98 -2.25 -6.63
CA LEU A 148 6.85 -1.86 -5.24
C LEU A 148 5.39 -1.88 -4.80
N VAL A 149 5.21 -2.32 -3.56
CA VAL A 149 3.97 -2.18 -2.79
C VAL A 149 4.15 -0.98 -1.85
N GLY A 150 3.50 0.12 -2.18
CA GLY A 150 3.64 1.42 -1.53
C GLY A 150 2.78 1.54 -0.27
N GLY A 151 3.37 1.28 0.89
CA GLY A 151 2.74 1.42 2.20
C GLY A 151 3.39 2.48 3.09
N VAL A 152 2.64 2.96 4.09
CA VAL A 152 3.12 3.82 5.18
C VAL A 152 2.72 3.18 6.49
N HIS A 153 3.69 2.82 7.34
CA HIS A 153 3.42 2.12 8.61
C HIS A 153 3.82 2.95 9.84
N HIS A 154 4.46 4.10 9.61
CA HIS A 154 4.92 5.00 10.65
C HIS A 154 4.36 6.39 10.42
N VAL A 155 3.92 7.06 11.49
CA VAL A 155 3.56 8.48 11.45
C VAL A 155 4.20 9.16 12.67
N GLY A 156 4.94 10.24 12.43
CA GLY A 156 5.78 10.84 13.47
C GLY A 156 6.78 9.83 14.04
N SER A 157 7.48 9.09 13.18
CA SER A 157 8.45 8.04 13.54
C SER A 157 7.94 6.90 14.44
N ILE A 158 6.63 6.79 14.68
CA ILE A 158 6.02 5.76 15.54
C ILE A 158 5.20 4.82 14.67
N PRO A 159 5.35 3.48 14.83
CA PRO A 159 4.48 2.50 14.17
C PRO A 159 3.00 2.79 14.46
N ILE A 160 2.14 2.77 13.45
CA ILE A 160 0.70 3.02 13.64
C ILE A 160 -0.13 1.74 13.58
N ASP A 161 0.45 0.63 13.17
CA ASP A 161 -0.25 -0.62 12.87
C ASP A 161 0.26 -1.84 13.66
N PHE A 162 1.20 -1.64 14.58
CA PHE A 162 1.79 -2.67 15.43
C PHE A 162 0.84 -3.11 16.56
N ASP A 163 0.56 -2.23 17.51
CA ASP A 163 -0.35 -2.49 18.64
C ASP A 163 -1.08 -1.21 19.11
N VAL A 164 -2.12 -1.40 19.92
CA VAL A 164 -2.92 -0.28 20.48
C VAL A 164 -2.06 0.67 21.31
N PRO A 165 -1.22 0.22 22.28
CA PRO A 165 -0.37 1.13 23.05
C PRO A 165 0.56 2.00 22.20
N THR A 166 1.09 1.47 21.10
CA THR A 166 2.01 2.17 20.20
C THR A 166 1.28 3.17 19.33
N PHE A 167 0.13 2.80 18.78
CA PHE A 167 -0.77 3.74 18.12
C PHE A 167 -1.21 4.88 19.04
N GLU A 168 -1.53 4.57 20.30
CA GLU A 168 -1.87 5.55 21.32
C GLU A 168 -0.72 6.52 21.65
N ARG A 169 0.54 6.07 21.60
CA ARG A 169 1.71 6.96 21.66
C ARG A 169 1.77 7.90 20.45
N ALA A 170 1.48 7.41 19.24
CA ALA A 170 1.41 8.26 18.05
C ALA A 170 0.32 9.33 18.21
N LEU A 171 -0.87 8.97 18.70
CA LEU A 171 -1.95 9.95 18.95
C LEU A 171 -1.56 11.05 19.94
N ARG A 172 -0.74 10.74 20.95
CA ARG A 172 -0.24 11.76 21.90
C ARG A 172 0.66 12.79 21.22
N VAL A 173 1.48 12.38 20.24
CA VAL A 173 2.26 13.31 19.41
C VAL A 173 1.35 14.29 18.65
N PHE A 174 0.16 13.83 18.25
CA PHE A 174 -0.85 14.63 17.54
C PHE A 174 -1.91 15.28 18.45
N GLY A 175 -1.64 15.35 19.76
CA GLY A 175 -2.42 16.15 20.70
C GLY A 175 -3.56 15.41 21.42
N TRP A 176 -3.52 14.07 21.51
CA TRP A 176 -4.38 13.34 22.43
C TRP A 176 -3.89 13.52 23.88
N ASP A 177 -4.79 13.91 24.78
CA ASP A 177 -4.51 14.11 26.21
C ASP A 177 -4.33 12.80 27.00
N GLY A 178 -4.62 11.64 26.38
CA GLY A 178 -4.53 10.33 27.01
C GLY A 178 -5.74 9.95 27.85
N VAL A 179 -6.80 10.74 27.82
CA VAL A 179 -8.08 10.43 28.47
C VAL A 179 -8.89 9.58 27.50
N ALA A 180 -9.35 8.42 27.97
CA ALA A 180 -10.23 7.56 27.19
C ALA A 180 -11.60 8.24 27.04
N ASP A 181 -12.13 8.21 25.82
CA ASP A 181 -13.45 8.78 25.53
C ASP A 181 -14.54 7.99 26.26
N SER A 182 -15.33 8.67 27.09
CA SER A 182 -16.53 8.08 27.69
C SER A 182 -17.67 7.90 26.68
N HIS A 183 -17.63 8.63 25.56
CA HIS A 183 -18.57 8.56 24.43
C HIS A 183 -17.86 8.88 23.10
N LEU A 184 -18.27 8.23 22.01
CA LEU A 184 -17.84 8.52 20.63
C LEU A 184 -18.27 9.94 20.20
N SER A 185 -17.60 10.96 20.71
CA SER A 185 -17.81 12.35 20.30
C SER A 185 -16.89 12.66 19.13
N SER A 186 -17.42 13.20 18.03
CA SER A 186 -16.64 13.69 16.90
C SER A 186 -15.65 14.81 17.27
N SER A 187 -15.86 15.45 18.42
CA SER A 187 -15.03 16.51 18.98
C SER A 187 -14.07 16.05 20.09
N SER A 188 -13.92 14.74 20.32
CA SER A 188 -13.00 14.26 21.35
C SER A 188 -11.54 14.56 21.01
N SER A 189 -10.70 14.73 22.04
CA SER A 189 -9.26 14.98 21.85
C SER A 189 -8.61 13.82 21.09
N LYS A 190 -9.05 12.57 21.33
CA LYS A 190 -8.59 11.37 20.61
C LYS A 190 -8.94 11.43 19.13
N ARG A 191 -10.20 11.74 18.79
CA ARG A 191 -10.66 11.82 17.40
C ARG A 191 -9.96 12.94 16.62
N LEU A 192 -9.80 14.10 17.23
CA LEU A 192 -9.08 15.23 16.63
C LEU A 192 -7.59 14.89 16.41
N ALA A 193 -6.94 14.20 17.37
CA ALA A 193 -5.57 13.72 17.22
C ALA A 193 -5.46 12.69 16.09
N HIS A 194 -6.45 11.81 15.96
CA HIS A 194 -6.47 10.80 14.91
C HIS A 194 -6.66 11.43 13.52
N LEU A 195 -7.51 12.44 13.37
CA LEU A 195 -7.64 13.20 12.13
C LEU A 195 -6.32 13.89 11.76
N ARG A 196 -5.59 14.46 12.73
CA ARG A 196 -4.26 15.05 12.48
C ARG A 196 -3.24 14.00 12.05
N LEU A 197 -3.23 12.84 12.71
CA LEU A 197 -2.39 11.70 12.33
C LEU A 197 -2.70 11.23 10.91
N ALA A 198 -3.99 11.07 10.55
CA ALA A 198 -4.41 10.68 9.21
C ALA A 198 -4.03 11.72 8.15
N ALA A 199 -4.14 13.01 8.47
CA ALA A 199 -3.70 14.07 7.59
C ALA A 199 -2.18 13.98 7.32
N HIS A 200 -1.36 13.72 8.36
CA HIS A 200 0.08 13.51 8.23
C HIS A 200 0.42 12.23 7.46
N TYR A 201 -0.26 11.11 7.77
CA TYR A 201 -0.15 9.86 7.02
C TYR A 201 -0.35 10.07 5.51
N LEU A 202 -1.38 10.83 5.12
CA LEU A 202 -1.67 11.11 3.72
C LEU A 202 -0.61 12.01 3.08
N ASP A 203 0.03 12.92 3.82
CA ASP A 203 1.18 13.67 3.30
C ASP A 203 2.40 12.76 3.09
N GLN A 204 2.69 11.86 4.02
CA GLN A 204 3.78 10.88 3.90
C GLN A 204 3.56 9.90 2.75
N GLN A 205 2.32 9.46 2.56
CA GLN A 205 1.94 8.64 1.42
C GLN A 205 2.12 9.44 0.12
N TYR A 206 1.75 10.71 0.08
CA TYR A 206 1.97 11.56 -1.10
C TYR A 206 3.45 11.75 -1.43
N ASP A 207 4.31 11.93 -0.42
CA ASP A 207 5.76 11.99 -0.61
C ASP A 207 6.31 10.69 -1.20
N LEU A 208 5.87 9.53 -0.68
CA LEU A 208 6.21 8.22 -1.22
C LEU A 208 5.80 8.08 -2.69
N LEU A 209 4.55 8.45 -3.01
CA LEU A 209 4.02 8.42 -4.37
C LEU A 209 4.86 9.31 -5.30
N LYS A 210 5.20 10.53 -4.86
CA LYS A 210 5.96 11.50 -5.66
C LYS A 210 7.36 11.06 -6.01
N HIS A 211 8.06 10.46 -5.04
CA HIS A 211 9.49 10.21 -5.16
C HIS A 211 9.84 8.77 -5.56
N VAL A 212 8.89 7.83 -5.45
CA VAL A 212 9.17 6.40 -5.71
C VAL A 212 8.14 5.72 -6.64
N ARG A 213 6.96 6.34 -6.82
CA ARG A 213 5.86 5.89 -7.72
C ARG A 213 5.61 4.37 -7.67
N PRO A 214 5.27 3.79 -6.52
CA PRO A 214 5.03 2.36 -6.40
C PRO A 214 3.89 1.91 -7.32
N GLU A 215 4.00 0.73 -7.92
CA GLU A 215 2.99 0.20 -8.85
C GLU A 215 1.71 -0.19 -8.14
N VAL A 216 1.80 -0.65 -6.90
CA VAL A 216 0.67 -0.99 -6.04
C VAL A 216 0.63 -0.04 -4.86
N ILE A 217 -0.52 0.56 -4.57
CA ILE A 217 -0.74 1.34 -3.35
C ILE A 217 -1.35 0.41 -2.32
N ALA A 218 -0.56 0.06 -1.30
CA ALA A 218 -0.93 -0.88 -0.25
C ALA A 218 -1.97 -0.24 0.67
N HIS A 219 -2.93 -1.05 1.15
CA HIS A 219 -3.82 -0.75 2.29
C HIS A 219 -4.03 0.76 2.55
N PHE A 220 -4.57 1.47 1.55
CA PHE A 220 -4.48 2.94 1.41
C PHE A 220 -4.87 3.72 2.67
N ASP A 221 -5.82 3.20 3.45
CA ASP A 221 -6.34 3.79 4.66
C ASP A 221 -5.94 3.06 5.95
N LEU A 222 -4.73 2.49 5.97
CA LEU A 222 -4.13 1.84 7.15
C LEU A 222 -4.12 2.75 8.39
N CYS A 223 -4.07 4.08 8.19
CA CYS A 223 -4.18 5.05 9.30
C CYS A 223 -5.45 4.87 10.13
N ARG A 224 -6.50 4.21 9.62
CA ARG A 224 -7.74 3.92 10.34
C ARG A 224 -7.69 2.60 11.11
N LEU A 225 -6.59 1.85 11.15
CA LEU A 225 -6.57 0.45 11.64
C LEU A 225 -7.32 0.26 12.96
N TRP A 226 -7.10 1.18 13.91
CA TRP A 226 -7.68 1.14 15.25
C TRP A 226 -8.97 1.94 15.42
N ASP A 227 -9.44 2.60 14.36
CA ASP A 227 -10.74 3.26 14.28
C ASP A 227 -11.18 3.36 12.81
N HIS A 228 -11.82 2.28 12.35
CA HIS A 228 -12.32 2.14 10.97
C HIS A 228 -13.47 3.10 10.63
N THR A 229 -13.92 3.93 11.58
CA THR A 229 -14.98 4.93 11.39
C THR A 229 -14.44 6.33 11.10
N LEU A 230 -13.12 6.53 11.15
CA LEU A 230 -12.49 7.80 10.79
C LEU A 230 -12.80 8.15 9.33
N PRO A 231 -13.41 9.30 8.99
CA PRO A 231 -13.72 9.64 7.61
C PRO A 231 -12.45 9.99 6.87
N LEU A 232 -12.24 9.37 5.70
CA LEU A 232 -11.15 9.76 4.80
C LEU A 232 -11.64 10.37 3.50
N ALA A 233 -12.84 10.00 3.03
CA ALA A 233 -13.44 10.58 1.85
C ALA A 233 -14.93 10.83 2.08
N GLN A 234 -15.39 12.06 1.88
CA GLN A 234 -16.80 12.43 1.93
C GLN A 234 -17.50 12.09 0.61
N GLU A 235 -18.80 11.79 0.62
CA GLU A 235 -19.54 11.55 -0.63
C GLU A 235 -19.56 12.78 -1.54
N GLN A 236 -19.55 13.97 -0.94
CA GLN A 236 -19.43 15.25 -1.63
C GLN A 236 -18.26 16.03 -1.03
N HIS A 237 -17.29 16.42 -1.86
CA HIS A 237 -16.20 17.31 -1.44
C HIS A 237 -16.77 18.68 -1.05
N ARG A 238 -16.24 19.27 0.02
CA ARG A 238 -16.55 20.65 0.45
C ARG A 238 -15.25 21.41 0.64
N ASN A 239 -15.11 22.59 0.03
CA ASN A 239 -13.88 23.36 0.17
C ASN A 239 -13.71 23.84 1.62
N ALA A 240 -12.47 23.93 2.10
CA ALA A 240 -12.16 24.53 3.40
C ALA A 240 -12.65 26.00 3.52
N GLY A 241 -12.80 26.69 2.37
CA GLY A 241 -13.35 28.04 2.28
C GLY A 241 -14.87 28.15 2.51
N ASP A 242 -15.63 27.06 2.35
CA ASP A 242 -17.09 27.05 2.60
C ASP A 242 -17.41 26.96 4.11
N ALA A 243 -16.39 26.79 4.96
CA ALA A 243 -16.48 26.66 6.42
C ALA A 243 -16.39 28.02 7.16
N LEU A 244 -16.67 29.15 6.49
CA LEU A 244 -16.23 30.47 6.93
C LEU A 244 -17.13 31.20 7.95
N GLU A 245 -18.05 30.52 8.63
CA GLU A 245 -18.77 31.12 9.76
C GLU A 245 -18.81 30.20 10.99
N LEU A 246 -17.67 30.04 11.68
CA LEU A 246 -17.64 29.54 13.06
C LEU A 246 -16.57 30.28 13.89
N GLY A 247 -16.97 30.71 15.09
CA GLY A 247 -16.26 31.65 15.97
C GLY A 247 -14.95 31.14 16.63
N PRO A 248 -14.33 31.97 17.48
CA PRO A 248 -12.88 31.99 17.77
C PRO A 248 -12.30 30.80 18.56
N ASN A 249 -13.10 29.84 19.02
CA ASN A 249 -12.65 28.77 19.93
C ASN A 249 -12.86 27.33 19.39
N VAL A 250 -13.18 27.16 18.10
CA VAL A 250 -13.37 25.85 17.47
C VAL A 250 -12.21 25.59 16.49
N VAL A 251 -11.20 24.81 16.89
CA VAL A 251 -10.42 24.07 15.89
C VAL A 251 -11.32 22.92 15.47
N ASP A 252 -12.00 23.17 14.36
CA ASP A 252 -13.17 22.46 13.90
C ASP A 252 -12.83 21.04 13.43
N SER A 253 -13.44 20.03 14.06
CA SER A 253 -13.40 18.65 13.55
C SER A 253 -13.75 18.62 12.07
N TYR A 254 -14.69 19.47 11.64
CA TYR A 254 -15.07 19.61 10.25
C TYR A 254 -13.92 20.08 9.36
N LYS A 255 -13.12 21.08 9.78
CA LYS A 255 -11.96 21.54 8.99
C LYS A 255 -10.89 20.47 8.87
N LEU A 256 -10.66 19.69 9.93
CA LEU A 256 -9.73 18.56 9.88
C LEU A 256 -10.26 17.44 8.97
N GLU A 257 -11.54 17.13 9.02
CA GLU A 257 -12.17 16.17 8.11
C GLU A 257 -12.08 16.62 6.64
N GLN A 258 -12.30 17.91 6.36
CA GLN A 258 -12.11 18.49 5.02
C GLN A 258 -10.65 18.39 4.56
N LEU A 259 -9.69 18.68 5.44
CA LEU A 259 -8.26 18.55 5.13
C LEU A 259 -7.89 17.10 4.79
N VAL A 260 -8.42 16.14 5.55
CA VAL A 260 -8.22 14.72 5.30
C VAL A 260 -8.88 14.31 3.98
N ASP A 261 -10.11 14.73 3.70
CA ASP A 261 -10.81 14.48 2.42
C ASP A 261 -10.03 15.02 1.21
N GLU A 262 -9.54 16.26 1.30
CA GLU A 262 -8.73 16.88 0.24
C GLU A 262 -7.44 16.10 0.00
N ARG A 263 -6.74 15.67 1.06
CA ARG A 263 -5.51 14.87 0.94
C ARG A 263 -5.75 13.48 0.39
N THR A 264 -6.85 12.83 0.78
CA THR A 264 -7.27 11.56 0.20
C THR A 264 -7.50 11.69 -1.30
N ARG A 265 -8.23 12.72 -1.73
CA ARG A 265 -8.49 12.99 -3.16
C ARG A 265 -7.21 13.33 -3.91
N ARG A 266 -6.31 14.13 -3.33
CA ARG A 266 -4.99 14.44 -3.89
C ARG A 266 -4.21 13.16 -4.16
N ASN A 267 -4.10 12.29 -3.16
CA ASN A 267 -3.32 11.06 -3.26
C ASN A 267 -3.93 10.08 -4.26
N VAL A 268 -5.26 9.92 -4.25
CA VAL A 268 -5.97 9.08 -5.23
C VAL A 268 -5.75 9.62 -6.65
N ALA A 269 -5.95 10.91 -6.88
CA ALA A 269 -5.73 11.53 -8.19
C ALA A 269 -4.27 11.36 -8.66
N PHE A 270 -3.31 11.57 -7.77
CA PHE A 270 -1.89 11.39 -8.07
C PHE A 270 -1.56 9.95 -8.45
N ALA A 271 -1.99 8.96 -7.66
CA ALA A 271 -1.73 7.56 -7.94
C ALA A 271 -2.36 7.10 -9.27
N ILE A 272 -3.60 7.52 -9.56
CA ILE A 272 -4.25 7.26 -10.85
C ILE A 272 -3.45 7.90 -12.01
N SER A 273 -2.93 9.13 -11.82
CA SER A 273 -2.27 9.89 -12.89
C SER A 273 -1.05 9.20 -13.49
N TYR A 274 -0.33 8.37 -12.71
CA TYR A 274 0.80 7.56 -13.18
C TYR A 274 0.45 6.08 -13.40
N GLY A 275 -0.82 5.70 -13.19
CA GLY A 275 -1.32 4.37 -13.52
C GLY A 275 -1.21 3.32 -12.42
N ALA A 276 -0.95 3.72 -11.17
CA ALA A 276 -0.89 2.81 -10.03
C ALA A 276 -2.17 1.97 -9.86
N LEU A 277 -2.02 0.80 -9.26
CA LEU A 277 -3.11 -0.06 -8.86
C LEU A 277 -3.35 0.14 -7.37
N PHE A 278 -4.60 0.40 -6.98
CA PHE A 278 -4.99 0.42 -5.57
C PHE A 278 -5.26 -1.01 -5.12
N GLU A 279 -4.59 -1.43 -4.06
CA GLU A 279 -4.80 -2.73 -3.47
C GLU A 279 -6.17 -2.83 -2.81
N VAL A 280 -6.92 -3.88 -3.14
CA VAL A 280 -8.09 -4.31 -2.38
C VAL A 280 -7.71 -5.52 -1.54
N SER A 281 -7.44 -5.28 -0.25
CA SER A 281 -6.86 -6.27 0.66
C SER A 281 -7.81 -6.70 1.76
N GLY A 282 -7.95 -8.01 1.90
CA GLY A 282 -8.71 -8.63 2.98
C GLY A 282 -8.03 -8.60 4.36
N ALA A 283 -6.85 -7.99 4.50
CA ALA A 283 -6.11 -7.90 5.76
C ALA A 283 -6.88 -7.16 6.85
N ALA A 284 -7.55 -6.05 6.51
CA ALA A 284 -8.41 -5.31 7.44
C ALA A 284 -9.45 -6.21 8.12
N VAL A 285 -10.10 -7.08 7.33
CA VAL A 285 -11.12 -8.03 7.84
C VAL A 285 -10.51 -9.01 8.84
N ARG A 286 -9.28 -9.49 8.60
CA ARG A 286 -8.57 -10.34 9.59
C ARG A 286 -8.26 -9.59 10.88
N LYS A 287 -8.07 -8.26 10.79
CA LYS A 287 -7.87 -7.35 11.94
C LYS A 287 -9.19 -6.85 12.53
N GLY A 288 -10.34 -7.42 12.14
CA GLY A 288 -11.66 -7.17 12.75
C GLY A 288 -12.52 -6.11 12.06
N TRP A 289 -12.09 -5.57 10.93
CA TRP A 289 -12.89 -4.59 10.18
C TRP A 289 -14.10 -5.23 9.47
N PRO A 290 -15.17 -4.45 9.24
CA PRO A 290 -16.32 -4.92 8.46
C PRO A 290 -16.04 -4.98 6.96
N THR A 291 -15.02 -4.26 6.47
CA THR A 291 -14.66 -4.20 5.05
C THR A 291 -13.16 -4.42 4.84
N PRO A 292 -12.75 -4.88 3.64
CA PRO A 292 -11.38 -4.80 3.17
C PRO A 292 -10.80 -3.38 3.21
N TYR A 293 -9.48 -3.28 3.03
CA TYR A 293 -8.86 -2.06 2.53
C TYR A 293 -9.06 -1.94 1.00
N PRO A 294 -9.12 -0.73 0.43
CA PRO A 294 -9.42 0.48 1.18
C PRO A 294 -10.88 0.44 1.65
N GLY A 295 -11.23 1.20 2.68
CA GLY A 295 -12.63 1.33 3.12
C GLY A 295 -13.56 1.82 2.00
N LEU A 296 -14.86 1.56 2.16
CA LEU A 296 -15.88 1.75 1.11
C LEU A 296 -15.87 3.15 0.46
N GLU A 297 -15.71 4.19 1.25
CA GLU A 297 -15.68 5.58 0.78
C GLU A 297 -14.50 5.85 -0.19
N VAL A 298 -13.33 5.29 0.11
CA VAL A 298 -12.11 5.42 -0.69
C VAL A 298 -12.21 4.52 -1.93
N LEU A 299 -12.74 3.29 -1.79
CA LEU A 299 -12.99 2.43 -2.96
C LEU A 299 -13.92 3.11 -3.97
N LYS A 300 -15.03 3.70 -3.51
CA LYS A 300 -15.96 4.46 -4.36
C LYS A 300 -15.25 5.62 -5.07
N LEU A 301 -14.42 6.38 -4.34
CA LEU A 301 -13.65 7.49 -4.90
C LEU A 301 -12.71 7.01 -6.01
N VAL A 302 -11.90 5.98 -5.74
CA VAL A 302 -10.96 5.38 -6.71
C VAL A 302 -11.69 4.95 -7.99
N VAL A 303 -12.79 4.20 -7.86
CA VAL A 303 -13.58 3.72 -9.00
C VAL A 303 -14.21 4.87 -9.78
N SER A 304 -14.75 5.90 -9.11
CA SER A 304 -15.37 7.06 -9.75
C SER A 304 -14.40 7.90 -10.60
N LEU A 305 -13.11 7.85 -10.25
CA LEU A 305 -12.03 8.53 -10.95
C LEU A 305 -11.36 7.66 -12.01
N GLY A 306 -11.80 6.41 -12.19
CA GLY A 306 -11.25 5.48 -13.18
C GLY A 306 -9.94 4.82 -12.74
N GLY A 307 -9.69 4.73 -11.43
CA GLY A 307 -8.51 4.07 -10.90
C GLY A 307 -8.51 2.56 -11.15
N ARG A 308 -7.31 1.98 -11.20
CA ARG A 308 -7.09 0.54 -11.34
C ARG A 308 -7.06 -0.10 -9.95
N LEU A 309 -7.63 -1.29 -9.83
CA LEU A 309 -7.64 -2.09 -8.61
C LEU A 309 -6.80 -3.35 -8.82
N CYS A 310 -6.14 -3.85 -7.78
CA CYS A 310 -5.60 -5.20 -7.73
C CYS A 310 -6.01 -5.91 -6.44
N LEU A 311 -5.97 -7.23 -6.41
CA LEU A 311 -6.26 -7.99 -5.20
C LEU A 311 -4.99 -8.30 -4.42
N SER A 312 -5.11 -8.36 -3.10
CA SER A 312 -4.10 -9.00 -2.26
C SER A 312 -4.70 -9.60 -0.99
N ASP A 313 -3.92 -10.46 -0.34
CA ASP A 313 -4.18 -10.94 1.01
C ASP A 313 -3.24 -10.33 2.05
N ASP A 314 -2.10 -9.75 1.67
CA ASP A 314 -1.08 -9.29 2.63
C ASP A 314 -0.77 -10.42 3.65
N ALA A 315 -0.55 -11.61 3.09
CA ALA A 315 -0.47 -12.84 3.87
C ALA A 315 0.91 -12.98 4.52
N HIS A 316 0.89 -13.23 5.82
CA HIS A 316 2.05 -13.48 6.68
C HIS A 316 2.14 -14.94 7.14
N SER A 317 1.26 -15.81 6.62
CA SER A 317 1.23 -17.25 6.93
C SER A 317 0.48 -18.02 5.85
N LEU A 318 0.68 -19.34 5.81
CA LEU A 318 -0.01 -20.20 4.85
C LEU A 318 -1.53 -20.19 5.03
N ALA A 319 -2.00 -20.04 6.27
CA ALA A 319 -3.44 -20.01 6.59
C ALA A 319 -4.12 -18.71 6.11
N GLN A 320 -3.36 -17.62 6.01
CA GLN A 320 -3.86 -16.31 5.58
C GLN A 320 -4.09 -16.22 4.07
N ILE A 321 -3.40 -17.03 3.25
CA ILE A 321 -3.49 -16.98 1.78
C ILE A 321 -4.92 -17.22 1.31
N GLY A 322 -5.56 -16.21 0.74
CA GLY A 322 -6.95 -16.25 0.29
C GLY A 322 -8.02 -16.19 1.41
N HIS A 323 -7.69 -15.85 2.66
CA HIS A 323 -8.63 -15.95 3.80
C HIS A 323 -9.85 -15.08 3.69
N SER A 324 -9.64 -13.80 3.39
CA SER A 324 -10.73 -12.82 3.40
C SER A 324 -11.19 -12.50 1.98
N PHE A 325 -10.90 -13.38 1.01
CA PHE A 325 -11.20 -13.13 -0.40
C PHE A 325 -12.70 -13.07 -0.67
N GLN A 326 -13.54 -13.80 0.05
CA GLN A 326 -15.00 -13.65 -0.06
C GLN A 326 -15.48 -12.26 0.37
N ALA A 327 -14.86 -11.68 1.42
CA ALA A 327 -15.15 -10.31 1.83
C ALA A 327 -14.65 -9.30 0.79
N VAL A 328 -13.47 -9.53 0.18
CA VAL A 328 -12.97 -8.76 -0.96
C VAL A 328 -13.95 -8.79 -2.13
N LYS A 329 -14.47 -9.98 -2.48
CA LYS A 329 -15.47 -10.13 -3.53
C LYS A 329 -16.73 -9.33 -3.23
N ALA A 330 -17.28 -9.47 -2.03
CA ALA A 330 -18.49 -8.75 -1.61
C ALA A 330 -18.27 -7.23 -1.62
N HIS A 331 -17.06 -6.78 -1.25
CA HIS A 331 -16.70 -5.37 -1.27
C HIS A 331 -16.68 -4.80 -2.70
N LEU A 332 -16.08 -5.53 -3.65
CA LEU A 332 -16.09 -5.17 -5.07
C LEU A 332 -17.52 -5.21 -5.65
N ASP A 333 -18.33 -6.21 -5.29
CA ASP A 333 -19.74 -6.32 -5.71
C ASP A 333 -20.58 -5.11 -5.24
N SER A 334 -20.21 -4.50 -4.10
CA SER A 334 -20.93 -3.36 -3.53
C SER A 334 -20.70 -2.03 -4.27
N VAL A 335 -19.69 -1.95 -5.14
CA VAL A 335 -19.33 -0.73 -5.87
C VAL A 335 -19.48 -0.94 -7.38
N PRO A 336 -20.48 -0.33 -8.02
CA PRO A 336 -20.68 -0.42 -9.47
C PRO A 336 -19.41 -0.03 -10.23
N GLY A 337 -18.96 -0.91 -11.14
CA GLY A 337 -17.76 -0.68 -11.95
C GLY A 337 -16.44 -1.12 -11.32
N ALA A 338 -16.40 -1.51 -10.03
CA ALA A 338 -15.15 -1.94 -9.38
C ALA A 338 -14.50 -3.14 -10.09
N TRP A 339 -15.29 -4.11 -10.52
CA TRP A 339 -14.81 -5.24 -11.33
C TRP A 339 -14.21 -4.82 -12.68
N ASN A 340 -14.71 -3.75 -13.30
CA ASN A 340 -14.16 -3.20 -14.55
C ASN A 340 -12.81 -2.50 -14.34
N SER A 341 -12.53 -2.10 -13.10
CA SER A 341 -11.26 -1.50 -12.68
C SER A 341 -10.20 -2.54 -12.31
N LEU A 342 -10.52 -3.85 -12.26
CA LEU A 342 -9.56 -4.86 -11.85
C LEU A 342 -8.44 -5.04 -12.89
N HIS A 343 -7.20 -5.03 -12.42
CA HIS A 343 -5.97 -5.26 -13.17
C HIS A 343 -5.05 -6.19 -12.37
N TYR A 344 -4.08 -6.79 -13.04
CA TYR A 344 -2.94 -7.46 -12.40
C TYR A 344 -1.64 -6.98 -13.02
N LEU A 345 -0.56 -7.04 -12.23
CA LEU A 345 0.79 -6.85 -12.75
C LEU A 345 1.33 -8.15 -13.35
N THR A 346 2.02 -8.00 -14.49
CA THR A 346 2.85 -9.03 -15.12
C THR A 346 4.10 -8.37 -15.66
N TRP A 347 5.08 -9.16 -16.08
CA TRP A 347 6.19 -8.65 -16.88
C TRP A 347 5.69 -8.04 -18.18
N ASN A 348 6.37 -7.00 -18.66
CA ASN A 348 6.20 -6.58 -20.03
C ASN A 348 6.78 -7.69 -20.95
N GLU A 349 5.91 -8.48 -21.57
CA GLU A 349 6.30 -9.69 -22.35
C GLU A 349 7.05 -9.37 -23.65
N ASP A 350 6.94 -8.13 -24.12
CA ASP A 350 7.83 -7.60 -25.14
C ASP A 350 9.11 -7.19 -24.43
N GLU A 351 10.27 -7.75 -24.81
CA GLU A 351 11.63 -7.39 -24.37
C GLU A 351 12.01 -5.90 -24.62
N GLN A 352 11.01 -5.02 -24.77
CA GLN A 352 11.14 -3.58 -24.70
C GLN A 352 11.68 -3.20 -23.32
N PRO A 353 12.85 -2.53 -23.26
CA PRO A 353 13.41 -2.08 -22.01
C PRO A 353 12.40 -1.17 -21.30
N ALA A 354 12.45 -1.16 -19.97
CA ALA A 354 11.79 -0.11 -19.19
C ALA A 354 12.07 1.27 -19.82
N LEU A 355 11.00 2.07 -19.92
CA LEU A 355 10.92 3.33 -20.68
C LEU A 355 12.27 4.06 -20.78
N SER A 356 12.65 4.42 -22.01
CA SER A 356 13.77 5.31 -22.26
C SER A 356 13.60 6.63 -21.48
N HIS A 357 14.70 7.34 -21.30
CA HIS A 357 14.68 8.61 -20.57
C HIS A 357 13.69 9.61 -21.18
N GLU A 358 13.66 9.72 -22.51
CA GLU A 358 12.73 10.59 -23.24
C GLU A 358 11.27 10.13 -23.08
N GLU A 359 11.00 8.83 -23.19
CA GLU A 359 9.64 8.30 -23.06
C GLU A 359 9.03 8.60 -21.70
N GLY A 360 9.77 8.37 -20.61
CA GLY A 360 9.18 8.67 -19.31
C GLY A 360 9.28 10.13 -18.90
N GLN A 361 10.13 10.97 -19.50
CA GLN A 361 9.98 12.44 -19.39
C GLN A 361 8.66 12.89 -20.03
N ALA A 362 8.32 12.38 -21.21
CA ALA A 362 7.05 12.66 -21.87
C ALA A 362 5.86 12.14 -21.05
N GLN A 363 5.96 10.94 -20.48
CA GLN A 363 4.94 10.43 -19.56
C GLN A 363 4.78 11.31 -18.31
N ASP A 364 5.86 11.90 -17.82
CA ASP A 364 5.83 12.74 -16.62
C ASP A 364 5.06 14.04 -16.84
N SER A 365 5.31 14.71 -17.97
CA SER A 365 4.57 15.92 -18.35
C SER A 365 3.09 15.62 -18.58
N GLN A 366 2.77 14.50 -19.23
CA GLN A 366 1.37 14.07 -19.38
C GLN A 366 0.75 13.73 -18.01
N ARG A 367 1.50 13.10 -17.11
CA ARG A 367 1.05 12.75 -15.76
C ARG A 367 0.62 13.97 -14.98
N GLU A 368 1.36 15.07 -15.02
CA GLU A 368 0.98 16.31 -14.30
C GLU A 368 -0.35 16.87 -14.80
N ALA A 369 -0.56 16.89 -16.12
CA ALA A 369 -1.84 17.29 -16.69
C ALA A 369 -2.98 16.35 -16.26
N ARG A 370 -2.73 15.04 -16.20
CA ARG A 370 -3.68 14.03 -15.69
C ARG A 370 -4.00 14.25 -14.21
N GLU A 371 -2.98 14.48 -13.38
CA GLU A 371 -3.14 14.75 -11.94
C GLU A 371 -4.05 15.97 -11.72
N HIS A 372 -3.76 17.08 -12.39
CA HIS A 372 -4.57 18.30 -12.27
C HIS A 372 -6.02 18.08 -12.68
N TYR A 373 -6.25 17.37 -13.80
CA TYR A 373 -7.60 16.99 -14.24
C TYR A 373 -8.31 16.11 -13.21
N LEU A 374 -7.64 15.04 -12.75
CA LEU A 374 -8.22 14.06 -11.84
C LEU A 374 -8.53 14.69 -10.48
N PHE A 375 -7.65 15.54 -9.97
CA PHE A 375 -7.88 16.24 -8.71
C PHE A 375 -9.04 17.23 -8.84
N ALA A 376 -9.09 18.03 -9.91
CA ALA A 376 -10.21 18.93 -10.17
C ALA A 376 -11.56 18.18 -10.23
N LYS A 377 -11.59 17.04 -10.93
CA LYS A 377 -12.76 16.14 -10.96
C LYS A 377 -13.08 15.59 -9.57
N ALA A 378 -12.08 15.16 -8.81
CA ALA A 378 -12.24 14.60 -7.46
C ALA A 378 -12.87 15.60 -6.49
N VAL A 379 -12.56 16.89 -6.62
CA VAL A 379 -13.13 17.96 -5.80
C VAL A 379 -14.43 18.57 -6.38
N GLY A 380 -14.99 17.96 -7.43
CA GLY A 380 -16.28 18.34 -8.01
C GLY A 380 -16.25 19.57 -8.93
N LYS A 381 -15.07 19.99 -9.42
CA LYS A 381 -14.97 21.07 -10.41
C LYS A 381 -15.35 20.55 -11.79
N GLU A 382 -15.99 21.42 -12.59
CA GLU A 382 -16.16 21.16 -14.01
C GLU A 382 -14.78 21.07 -14.68
N VAL A 383 -14.58 20.01 -15.44
CA VAL A 383 -13.35 19.75 -16.19
C VAL A 383 -13.71 19.59 -17.66
N GLY A 384 -12.81 20.04 -18.54
CA GLY A 384 -12.99 19.98 -20.00
C GLY A 384 -12.87 18.55 -20.56
N ASN A 385 -12.50 18.45 -21.84
CA ASN A 385 -12.45 17.17 -22.56
C ASN A 385 -11.55 16.11 -21.90
N ARG A 386 -11.86 14.84 -22.21
CA ARG A 386 -11.19 13.62 -21.75
C ARG A 386 -9.67 13.69 -21.97
N PHE A 387 -8.91 13.23 -20.98
CA PHE A 387 -7.45 13.10 -21.00
C PHE A 387 -7.03 11.68 -21.43
N ASP A 388 -5.77 11.51 -21.82
CA ASP A 388 -5.22 10.20 -22.21
C ASP A 388 -5.21 9.20 -21.04
N ASP A 389 -5.52 7.94 -21.29
CA ASP A 389 -5.49 6.92 -20.24
C ASP A 389 -4.08 6.84 -19.58
N PRO A 390 -3.98 6.57 -18.27
CA PRO A 390 -2.69 6.49 -17.60
C PRO A 390 -1.84 5.34 -18.15
N PRO A 391 -0.49 5.42 -18.08
CA PRO A 391 0.38 4.42 -18.69
C PRO A 391 0.15 3.04 -18.09
N GLU A 392 0.22 2.00 -18.92
CA GLU A 392 0.12 0.60 -18.47
C GLU A 392 1.48 0.00 -18.13
N ILE A 393 2.56 0.52 -18.70
CA ILE A 393 3.93 0.02 -18.53
C ILE A 393 4.65 0.90 -17.50
N PHE A 394 5.27 0.26 -16.52
CA PHE A 394 6.01 0.92 -15.44
C PHE A 394 7.53 0.89 -15.70
N GLU A 395 8.24 1.88 -15.16
CA GLU A 395 9.68 2.04 -15.35
C GLU A 395 10.53 0.93 -14.70
N ARG A 396 9.97 0.10 -13.81
CA ARG A 396 10.63 -1.11 -13.28
C ARG A 396 10.45 -2.35 -14.16
N GLY A 397 9.67 -2.26 -15.24
CA GLY A 397 9.55 -3.33 -16.26
C GLY A 397 8.29 -4.20 -16.15
N THR A 398 7.38 -3.87 -15.23
CA THR A 398 6.06 -4.51 -15.15
C THR A 398 5.03 -3.76 -15.97
N ARG A 399 3.92 -4.44 -16.26
CA ARG A 399 2.76 -3.92 -16.96
C ARG A 399 1.48 -4.25 -16.20
N ALA A 400 0.59 -3.26 -16.07
CA ALA A 400 -0.79 -3.43 -15.63
C ALA A 400 -1.63 -4.01 -16.76
N VAL A 401 -2.26 -5.15 -16.54
CA VAL A 401 -3.11 -5.83 -17.54
C VAL A 401 -4.52 -6.00 -16.99
N LYS A 402 -5.49 -5.58 -17.79
CA LYS A 402 -6.91 -5.86 -17.53
C LYS A 402 -7.21 -7.32 -17.89
N PRO A 403 -7.84 -8.12 -17.00
CA PRO A 403 -8.22 -9.49 -17.32
C PRO A 403 -9.12 -9.57 -18.55
N SER A 404 -8.85 -10.50 -19.46
CA SER A 404 -9.61 -10.74 -20.70
C SER A 404 -10.88 -11.59 -20.51
N GLY A 405 -11.00 -12.27 -19.36
CA GLY A 405 -12.18 -13.04 -18.96
C GLY A 405 -13.00 -12.32 -17.88
N PRO A 406 -14.15 -12.87 -17.46
CA PRO A 406 -14.89 -12.33 -16.33
C PRO A 406 -13.95 -12.24 -15.12
N SER A 407 -13.82 -11.06 -14.52
CA SER A 407 -13.11 -10.87 -13.24
C SER A 407 -13.66 -11.77 -12.12
N THR A 408 -14.82 -12.37 -12.40
CA THR A 408 -15.59 -13.35 -11.65
C THR A 408 -15.32 -14.78 -12.14
N ASP A 409 -14.07 -15.23 -12.22
CA ASP A 409 -13.77 -16.67 -12.41
C ASP A 409 -14.55 -17.48 -11.37
N ALA A 410 -15.70 -18.01 -11.79
CA ALA A 410 -16.68 -18.56 -10.88
C ALA A 410 -16.10 -19.79 -10.17
N VAL A 411 -15.21 -20.52 -10.85
CA VAL A 411 -14.57 -21.72 -10.30
C VAL A 411 -13.66 -21.33 -9.14
N PHE A 412 -12.83 -20.29 -9.30
CA PHE A 412 -11.99 -19.81 -8.19
C PHE A 412 -12.85 -19.46 -6.97
N TRP A 413 -13.87 -18.61 -7.16
CA TRP A 413 -14.68 -18.11 -6.05
C TRP A 413 -15.52 -19.20 -5.37
N VAL A 414 -16.01 -20.19 -6.12
CA VAL A 414 -16.81 -21.30 -5.57
C VAL A 414 -15.94 -22.30 -4.81
N GLU A 415 -14.75 -22.62 -5.33
CA GLU A 415 -13.92 -23.67 -4.75
C GLU A 415 -12.94 -23.18 -3.66
N LEU A 416 -12.70 -21.87 -3.55
CA LEU A 416 -11.67 -21.32 -2.67
C LEU A 416 -11.78 -21.82 -1.23
N GLU A 417 -12.96 -21.67 -0.61
CA GLU A 417 -13.13 -22.07 0.80
C GLU A 417 -13.00 -23.58 1.01
N GLN A 418 -13.47 -24.39 0.06
CA GLN A 418 -13.31 -25.83 0.11
C GLN A 418 -11.85 -26.26 -0.02
N ARG A 419 -11.08 -25.60 -0.89
CA ARG A 419 -9.63 -25.83 -1.03
C ARG A 419 -8.90 -25.37 0.24
N ARG A 420 -9.27 -24.21 0.80
CA ARG A 420 -8.70 -23.68 2.05
C ARG A 420 -8.92 -24.63 3.22
N GLN A 421 -10.15 -25.09 3.43
CA GLN A 421 -10.50 -26.00 4.52
C GLN A 421 -9.65 -27.27 4.45
N ARG A 422 -9.66 -27.96 3.30
CA ARG A 422 -8.87 -29.20 3.10
C ARG A 422 -7.39 -29.01 3.40
N LEU A 423 -6.81 -27.91 2.93
CA LEU A 423 -5.38 -27.66 3.10
C LEU A 423 -5.04 -27.18 4.53
N ASN A 424 -5.96 -26.54 5.25
CA ASN A 424 -5.78 -26.17 6.66
C ASN A 424 -5.86 -27.40 7.56
N ASP A 425 -6.80 -28.31 7.31
CA ASP A 425 -6.93 -29.57 8.05
C ASP A 425 -5.66 -30.43 7.93
N ALA A 426 -5.05 -30.44 6.74
CA ALA A 426 -3.77 -31.09 6.50
C ALA A 426 -2.61 -30.46 7.28
N LEU A 427 -2.60 -29.14 7.49
CA LEU A 427 -1.57 -28.47 8.30
C LEU A 427 -1.72 -28.78 9.79
N SER A 428 -2.96 -28.72 10.31
CA SER A 428 -3.25 -29.04 11.72
C SER A 428 -2.93 -30.50 12.05
N SER A 429 -3.26 -31.43 11.14
CA SER A 429 -2.96 -32.86 11.32
C SER A 429 -1.45 -33.14 11.39
N LYS A 430 -0.64 -32.43 10.59
CA LYS A 430 0.83 -32.53 10.66
C LYS A 430 1.40 -31.99 11.98
N ARG A 431 0.80 -30.96 12.57
CA ARG A 431 1.21 -30.39 13.87
C ARG A 431 0.82 -31.27 15.06
N ALA A 432 -0.27 -32.03 14.96
CA ALA A 432 -0.75 -32.89 16.05
C ALA A 432 -0.06 -34.27 16.10
N GLY A 433 0.59 -34.70 15.01
CA GLY A 433 1.22 -36.02 14.88
C GLY A 433 2.75 -36.03 14.95
N GLY A 434 3.39 -34.88 15.18
CA GLY A 434 4.83 -34.75 15.44
C GLY A 434 5.05 -34.16 16.82
#